data_AF-A0A2M3Z047-F1
#
_entry.id   AF-A0A2M3Z047-F1
#
_cell.length_a   1.000
_cell.length_b   1.000
_cell.length_c   1.000
_cell.angle_alpha   90.00
_cell.angle_beta   90.00
_cell.angle_gamma   90.00
#
_symmetry.space_group_name_H-M   'P 1'
#
loop_
_entity.id
_entity.type
_entity.pdbx_description
1 polymer ?
#
loop_
_entity_poly.entity_id
_entity_poly.type
_entity_poly.pdbx_seq_one_letter_code
_entity_poly.pdbx_strand_id
1 'polypeptide(L)'
;MGHGFGELAKVRGIVTHKISPFEQRAFANVISKGIPNTLRRIRSQIFIVTPPFVIGYMVYNYIENLHTQINRKNPADFENDS
;
A
#
# COMPACT_ATOMS: atom_id res chain seq x y z
N MET A 1 -34.30 -9.28 -17.07
CA MET A 1 -32.89 -9.07 -17.46
C MET A 1 -32.05 -9.75 -16.40
N GLY A 2 -31.39 -10.86 -16.76
CA GLY A 2 -30.93 -11.92 -15.85
C GLY A 2 -30.13 -11.48 -14.63
N HIS A 3 -30.41 -12.12 -13.51
CA HIS A 3 -29.79 -11.87 -12.20
C HIS A 3 -29.48 -13.20 -11.48
N GLY A 4 -29.10 -14.25 -12.22
CA GLY A 4 -28.86 -15.58 -11.64
C GLY A 4 -27.94 -16.48 -12.46
N PHE A 5 -27.42 -17.51 -11.81
CA PHE A 5 -26.66 -18.57 -12.47
C PHE A 5 -27.53 -19.24 -13.54
N GLY A 6 -27.00 -19.36 -14.76
CA GLY A 6 -27.73 -19.87 -15.94
C GLY A 6 -27.94 -18.83 -17.04
N GLU A 7 -27.96 -17.53 -16.70
CA GLU A 7 -28.17 -16.42 -17.66
C GLU A 7 -26.97 -15.47 -17.78
N LEU A 8 -25.80 -15.86 -17.23
CA LEU A 8 -24.62 -14.98 -17.12
C LEU A 8 -23.96 -14.68 -18.47
N ALA A 9 -23.63 -15.71 -19.23
CA ALA A 9 -22.91 -15.58 -20.49
C ALA A 9 -23.06 -16.84 -21.35
N LYS A 10 -22.98 -16.69 -22.67
CA LYS A 10 -22.91 -17.80 -23.62
C LYS A 10 -21.44 -18.17 -23.87
N VAL A 11 -20.96 -19.21 -23.18
CA VAL A 11 -19.59 -19.74 -23.31
C VAL A 11 -19.65 -21.11 -23.98
N ARG A 12 -18.74 -21.38 -24.92
CA ARG A 12 -18.66 -22.67 -25.65
C ARG A 12 -17.20 -23.12 -25.75
N GLY A 13 -16.95 -24.42 -25.61
CA GLY A 13 -15.64 -25.04 -25.88
C GLY A 13 -14.57 -24.92 -24.79
N ILE A 14 -14.92 -24.54 -23.55
CA ILE A 14 -13.97 -24.45 -22.44
C ILE A 14 -14.08 -25.69 -21.55
N VAL A 15 -12.96 -26.39 -21.36
CA VAL A 15 -12.85 -27.53 -20.43
C VAL A 15 -11.97 -27.11 -19.25
N THR A 16 -12.47 -27.28 -18.03
CA THR A 16 -11.74 -26.95 -16.79
C THR A 16 -11.55 -28.18 -15.92
N HIS A 17 -10.33 -28.44 -15.47
CA HIS A 17 -10.01 -29.54 -14.57
C HIS A 17 -9.82 -29.03 -13.14
N LYS A 18 -10.26 -29.82 -12.16
CA LYS A 18 -10.15 -29.51 -10.72
C LYS A 18 -9.79 -30.79 -9.98
N ILE A 19 -9.05 -30.63 -8.89
CA ILE A 19 -8.67 -31.72 -7.97
C ILE A 19 -9.44 -31.53 -6.67
N SER A 20 -9.80 -32.62 -5.98
CA SER A 20 -10.48 -32.54 -4.68
C SER A 20 -9.65 -31.73 -3.66
N PRO A 21 -10.25 -30.85 -2.84
CA PRO A 21 -9.50 -30.11 -1.83
C PRO A 21 -8.74 -31.01 -0.84
N PHE A 22 -9.25 -32.21 -0.56
CA PHE A 22 -8.61 -33.19 0.33
C PHE A 22 -7.34 -33.82 -0.26
N GLU A 23 -7.14 -33.69 -1.58
CA GLU A 23 -5.94 -34.17 -2.28
C GLU A 23 -4.93 -33.04 -2.51
N GLN A 24 -5.31 -31.79 -2.26
CA GLN A 24 -4.46 -30.62 -2.45
C GLN A 24 -3.74 -30.24 -1.15
N ARG A 25 -2.56 -29.63 -1.29
CA ARG A 25 -1.84 -29.02 -0.17
C ARG A 25 -2.28 -27.56 -0.03
N ALA A 26 -2.92 -27.20 1.08
CA ALA A 26 -3.41 -25.84 1.33
C ALA A 26 -2.33 -24.74 1.19
N PHE A 27 -1.09 -25.04 1.61
CA PHE A 27 0.05 -24.13 1.56
C PHE A 27 1.12 -24.56 0.55
N ALA A 28 0.70 -25.10 -0.60
CA ALA A 28 1.64 -25.45 -1.66
C ALA A 28 2.48 -24.23 -2.11
N ASN A 29 3.80 -24.41 -2.22
CA ASN A 29 4.72 -23.43 -2.80
C ASN A 29 4.75 -22.03 -2.14
N VAL A 30 4.36 -21.91 -0.86
CA VAL A 30 4.36 -20.61 -0.15
C VAL A 30 5.76 -19.97 -0.16
N ILE A 31 6.81 -20.74 0.12
CA ILE A 31 8.17 -20.21 0.16
C ILE A 31 8.74 -20.03 -1.26
N SER A 32 8.66 -21.07 -2.10
CA SER A 32 9.30 -21.09 -3.42
C SER A 32 8.64 -20.17 -4.45
N LYS A 33 7.32 -19.97 -4.37
CA LYS A 33 6.55 -19.14 -5.32
C LYS A 33 5.80 -18.00 -4.63
N GLY A 34 5.28 -18.23 -3.43
CA GLY A 34 4.52 -17.21 -2.69
C GLY A 34 5.39 -15.99 -2.35
N ILE A 35 6.50 -16.19 -1.65
CA ILE A 35 7.40 -15.09 -1.24
C ILE A 35 7.92 -14.30 -2.46
N PRO A 36 8.50 -14.92 -3.51
CA PRO A 36 8.94 -14.16 -4.68
C PRO A 36 7.81 -13.38 -5.37
N ASN A 37 6.61 -13.94 -5.44
CA ASN A 37 5.46 -13.24 -6.02
C ASN A 37 4.99 -12.06 -5.16
N THR A 38 5.03 -12.19 -3.83
CA THR A 38 4.71 -11.08 -2.92
C THR A 38 5.73 -9.96 -3.06
N LEU A 39 7.04 -10.27 -3.11
CA LEU A 39 8.07 -9.28 -3.32
C LEU A 39 7.93 -8.58 -4.69
N ARG A 40 7.61 -9.33 -5.74
CA ARG A 40 7.31 -8.76 -7.07
C ARG A 40 6.14 -7.77 -7.00
N ARG A 41 5.06 -8.11 -6.27
CA ARG A 41 3.89 -7.23 -6.07
C ARG A 41 4.27 -5.96 -5.32
N ILE A 42 5.02 -6.07 -4.22
CA ILE A 42 5.49 -4.89 -3.45
C ILE A 42 6.33 -3.99 -4.34
N ARG A 43 7.32 -4.55 -5.04
CA ARG A 43 8.20 -3.80 -5.94
C ARG A 43 7.43 -3.06 -7.05
N SER A 44 6.35 -3.64 -7.58
CA SER A 44 5.53 -2.96 -8.60
C SER A 44 4.74 -1.76 -8.09
N GLN A 45 4.51 -1.65 -6.77
CA GLN A 45 3.67 -0.62 -6.18
C GLN A 45 4.45 0.41 -5.37
N ILE A 46 5.66 0.07 -4.91
CA ILE A 46 6.44 0.91 -4.01
C ILE A 46 6.66 2.34 -4.58
N PHE A 47 6.93 2.48 -5.88
CA PHE A 47 7.15 3.79 -6.49
C PHE A 47 5.88 4.60 -6.74
N ILE A 48 4.70 3.98 -6.65
CA ILE A 48 3.42 4.67 -6.77
C ILE A 48 2.97 5.14 -5.38
N VAL A 49 3.15 4.28 -4.38
CA VAL A 49 2.63 4.50 -3.03
C VAL A 49 3.61 5.31 -2.17
N THR A 50 4.91 5.00 -2.21
CA THR A 50 5.89 5.60 -1.30
C THR A 50 6.12 7.10 -1.51
N PRO A 51 6.22 7.66 -2.74
CA PRO A 51 6.49 9.08 -2.91
C PRO A 51 5.52 10.04 -2.20
N PRO A 52 4.18 9.91 -2.33
CA PRO A 52 3.27 10.82 -1.63
C PRO A 52 3.37 10.67 -0.09
N PHE A 53 3.61 9.48 0.44
CA PHE A 53 3.81 9.29 1.88
C PHE A 53 5.10 9.93 2.37
N VAL A 54 6.20 9.80 1.62
CA VAL A 54 7.48 10.42 1.97
C VAL A 54 7.34 11.95 1.96
N ILE A 55 6.70 12.51 0.93
CA ILE A 55 6.46 13.96 0.85
C ILE A 55 5.60 14.43 2.02
N GLY A 56 4.50 13.72 2.31
CA GLY A 56 3.63 14.05 3.43
C GLY A 56 4.38 14.04 4.77
N TYR A 57 5.24 13.05 4.99
CA TYR A 57 6.06 12.97 6.19
C TYR A 57 7.10 14.11 6.29
N MET A 58 7.74 14.47 5.18
CA MET A 58 8.68 15.60 5.13
C MET A 58 7.99 16.92 5.48
N VAL A 59 6.80 17.17 4.92
CA VAL A 59 6.01 18.38 5.21
C VAL A 59 5.61 18.42 6.69
N TYR A 60 5.11 17.30 7.22
CA TYR A 60 4.76 17.19 8.63
C TYR A 60 5.95 17.52 9.54
N ASN A 61 7.10 16.90 9.30
CA ASN A 61 8.31 17.11 10.10
C ASN A 61 8.79 18.57 10.03
N TYR A 62 8.77 19.17 8.84
CA TYR A 62 9.14 20.57 8.65
C TYR A 62 8.24 21.52 9.43
N ILE A 63 6.92 21.36 9.33
CA ILE A 63 5.95 22.22 10.01
C ILE A 63 6.09 22.12 11.53
N GLU A 64 6.25 20.92 12.07
CA GLU A 64 6.38 20.71 13.51
C GLU A 64 7.64 21.38 14.09
N ASN A 65 8.76 21.25 13.38
CA ASN A 65 10.02 21.91 13.76
C ASN A 65 9.89 23.44 13.68
N LEU A 66 9.28 23.95 12.62
CA LEU A 66 9.08 25.39 12.43
C LEU A 66 8.13 25.96 13.48
N HIS A 67 7.03 25.27 13.79
CA HIS A 67 6.10 25.66 14.86
C HIS A 67 6.82 25.76 16.21
N THR A 68 7.64 24.75 16.53
CA THR A 68 8.45 24.75 17.75
C THR A 68 9.47 25.90 17.77
N GLN A 69 10.09 26.24 16.64
CA GLN A 69 11.05 27.34 16.54
C GLN A 69 10.39 28.70 16.71
N ILE A 70 9.25 28.94 16.06
CA ILE A 70 8.54 30.24 16.12
C ILE A 70 7.93 30.49 17.50
N ASN A 71 7.49 29.44 18.20
CA ASN A 71 6.97 29.58 19.56
C ASN A 71 8.06 29.91 20.61
N ARG A 72 9.35 29.81 20.26
CA ARG A 72 10.44 30.20 21.16
C ARG A 72 10.62 31.72 21.11
N LYS A 73 10.78 32.33 22.29
CA LYS A 73 11.09 33.76 22.40
C LYS A 73 12.45 34.04 21.74
N ASN A 74 12.51 35.09 20.92
CA ASN A 74 13.76 35.56 20.33
C ASN A 74 14.45 36.55 21.29
N PRO A 75 15.67 36.26 21.78
CA PRO A 75 16.36 37.15 22.72
C PRO A 75 16.68 38.53 22.12
N ALA A 76 16.87 38.62 20.80
CA ALA A 76 17.18 39.87 20.10
C ALA A 76 16.03 40.91 20.17
N ASP A 77 14.80 40.46 20.41
CA ASP A 77 13.64 41.36 20.52
C ASP A 77 13.65 42.17 21.83
N PHE A 78 14.48 41.80 22.81
CA PHE A 78 14.58 42.44 24.14
C PHE A 78 15.85 43.26 24.34
N GLU A 79 16.71 43.40 23.30
CA GLU A 79 18.02 44.07 23.43
C GLU A 79 17.91 45.61 23.54
N ASN A 80 16.84 46.20 23.00
CA ASN A 80 16.63 47.66 22.97
C ASN A 80 15.42 48.12 23.80
N ASP A 81 14.89 47.25 24.67
CA ASP A 81 13.82 47.60 25.61
C ASP A 81 14.48 48.18 26.88
N SER A 82 14.69 49.49 26.87
CA SER A 82 15.31 50.30 27.94
C SER A 82 14.49 51.54 28.23
#